data_AF-A0A6V7IMH3-F1
#
_entry.id   AF-A0A6V7IMH3-F1
#
_cell.length_a   1.000
_cell.length_b   1.000
_cell.length_c   1.000
_cell.angle_alpha   90.00
_cell.angle_beta   90.00
_cell.angle_gamma   90.00
#
_symmetry.space_group_name_H-M   'P 1'
#
loop_
_entity.id
_entity.type
_entity.pdbx_description
1 polymer ?
#
loop_
_entity_poly.entity_id
_entity_poly.type
_entity_poly.pdbx_seq_one_letter_code
_entity_poly.pdbx_strand_id
1 'polypeptide(L)'
;RTARRLLAEGKVITYEQAEIAASLITLKFKDDEAILAANECTSVETAIAFLQQECELCTGRFSVNQMISMLKCIHRCCNECAKNYFTIQISDRNIMDAVCPFCKEPDLKDASEDDILEYFSILDIQLKSLLDPPIHELFQRKLRDRTLMQDPNFKWCAQ
;
A
#
# COMPACT_ATOMS: atom_id res chain seq x y z
N ARG A 1 -10.17 17.57 -29.36
CA ARG A 1 -10.05 16.36 -30.23
C ARG A 1 -9.82 15.09 -29.39
N THR A 2 -8.97 15.14 -28.37
CA THR A 2 -8.68 14.03 -27.44
C THR A 2 -9.89 13.56 -26.63
N ALA A 3 -10.69 14.45 -26.05
CA ALA A 3 -11.90 14.09 -25.29
C ALA A 3 -12.89 13.23 -26.11
N ARG A 4 -13.23 13.69 -27.33
CA ARG A 4 -14.11 12.92 -28.24
C ARG A 4 -13.55 11.55 -28.61
N ARG A 5 -12.22 11.40 -28.70
CA ARG A 5 -11.56 10.11 -28.95
C ARG A 5 -11.73 9.18 -27.75
N LEU A 6 -11.47 9.65 -26.54
CA LEU A 6 -11.58 8.86 -25.31
C LEU A 6 -13.01 8.36 -25.10
N LEU A 7 -14.01 9.20 -25.40
CA LEU A 7 -15.43 8.82 -25.34
C LEU A 7 -15.78 7.79 -26.42
N ALA A 8 -15.31 7.97 -27.65
CA ALA A 8 -15.55 7.02 -28.75
C ALA A 8 -14.86 5.66 -28.54
N GLU A 9 -13.71 5.64 -27.84
CA GLU A 9 -12.99 4.44 -27.43
C GLU A 9 -13.64 3.75 -26.20
N GLY A 10 -14.68 4.34 -25.60
CA GLY A 10 -15.36 3.80 -24.42
C GLY A 10 -14.53 3.83 -23.13
N LYS A 11 -13.47 4.63 -23.09
CA LYS A 11 -12.56 4.73 -21.93
C LYS A 11 -13.13 5.56 -20.77
N VAL A 12 -14.12 6.38 -21.08
CA VAL A 12 -14.83 7.28 -20.17
C VAL A 12 -16.31 7.24 -20.52
N ILE A 13 -17.18 7.47 -19.54
CA ILE A 13 -18.64 7.30 -19.69
C ILE A 13 -19.29 8.61 -20.16
N THR A 14 -18.82 9.74 -19.63
CA THR A 14 -19.40 11.05 -19.94
C THR A 14 -18.42 11.95 -20.67
N TYR A 15 -18.95 12.95 -21.38
CA TYR A 15 -18.13 13.95 -22.05
C TYR A 15 -17.32 14.81 -21.06
N GLU A 16 -17.85 15.07 -19.87
CA GLU A 16 -17.16 15.80 -18.80
C GLU A 16 -15.91 15.04 -18.32
N GLN A 17 -16.02 13.74 -18.08
CA GLN A 17 -14.87 12.88 -17.75
C GLN A 17 -13.84 12.89 -18.89
N ALA A 18 -14.30 12.88 -20.13
CA ALA A 18 -13.42 12.96 -21.29
C ALA A 18 -12.63 14.28 -21.37
N GLU A 19 -13.23 15.39 -20.94
CA GLU A 19 -12.55 16.70 -20.85
C GLU A 19 -11.54 16.74 -19.71
N ILE A 20 -11.85 16.16 -18.55
CA ILE A 20 -10.91 16.03 -17.42
C ILE A 20 -9.71 15.19 -17.85
N ALA A 21 -9.93 14.00 -18.42
CA ALA A 21 -8.85 13.12 -18.90
C ALA A 21 -7.99 13.80 -19.98
N ALA A 22 -8.62 14.49 -20.94
CA ALA A 22 -7.89 15.25 -21.97
C ALA A 22 -7.05 16.39 -21.38
N SER A 23 -7.54 17.05 -20.33
CA SER A 23 -6.81 18.10 -19.62
C SER A 23 -5.59 17.54 -18.89
N LEU A 24 -5.74 16.42 -18.18
CA LEU A 24 -4.65 15.72 -17.50
C LEU A 24 -3.58 15.20 -18.47
N ILE A 25 -3.98 14.64 -19.62
CA ILE A 25 -3.04 14.23 -20.68
C ILE A 25 -2.26 15.44 -21.22
N THR A 26 -2.93 16.58 -21.37
CA THR A 26 -2.28 17.84 -21.79
C THR A 26 -1.26 18.33 -20.75
N LEU A 27 -1.53 18.08 -19.46
CA LEU A 27 -0.62 18.34 -18.35
C LEU A 27 0.51 17.29 -18.23
N LYS A 28 0.66 16.40 -19.22
CA LYS A 28 1.67 15.33 -19.29
C LYS A 28 1.54 14.21 -18.25
N PHE A 29 0.36 14.02 -17.67
CA PHE A 29 0.06 12.76 -16.98
C PHE A 29 -0.06 11.62 -17.99
N LYS A 30 0.20 10.39 -17.55
CA LYS A 30 0.02 9.21 -18.41
C LYS A 30 -1.45 9.02 -18.74
N ASP A 31 -1.74 8.56 -19.96
CA ASP A 31 -3.11 8.32 -20.43
C ASP A 31 -3.92 7.46 -19.46
N ASP A 32 -3.36 6.33 -18.99
CA ASP A 32 -4.07 5.41 -18.09
C ASP A 32 -4.40 6.04 -16.74
N GLU A 33 -3.46 6.79 -16.16
CA GLU A 33 -3.63 7.52 -14.90
C GLU A 33 -4.64 8.67 -15.05
N ALA A 34 -4.58 9.39 -16.16
CA ALA A 34 -5.49 10.48 -16.48
C ALA A 34 -6.94 9.99 -16.65
N ILE A 35 -7.15 8.85 -17.32
CA ILE A 35 -8.47 8.25 -17.49
C ILE A 35 -9.01 7.77 -16.14
N LEU A 36 -8.17 7.12 -15.33
CA LEU A 36 -8.58 6.63 -14.03
C LEU A 36 -8.99 7.78 -13.10
N ALA A 37 -8.19 8.84 -13.03
CA ALA A 37 -8.51 10.02 -12.23
C ALA A 37 -9.78 10.72 -12.73
N ALA A 38 -10.00 10.78 -14.05
CA ALA A 38 -11.22 11.35 -14.61
C ALA A 38 -12.49 10.55 -14.30
N ASN A 39 -12.39 9.23 -14.11
CA ASN A 39 -13.53 8.41 -13.72
C ASN A 39 -13.90 8.59 -12.23
N GLU A 40 -12.91 8.84 -11.38
CA GLU A 40 -13.08 9.00 -9.93
C GLU A 40 -13.34 10.46 -9.50
N CYS A 41 -13.03 11.43 -10.35
CA CYS A 41 -13.08 12.86 -10.00
C CYS A 41 -14.08 13.63 -10.86
N THR A 42 -14.60 14.73 -10.30
CA THR A 42 -15.56 15.62 -10.97
C THR A 42 -14.92 16.92 -11.46
N SER A 43 -13.65 17.18 -11.16
CA SER A 43 -12.91 18.35 -11.63
C SER A 43 -11.45 18.04 -11.96
N VAL A 44 -10.81 18.91 -12.72
CA VAL A 44 -9.38 18.78 -13.05
C VAL A 44 -8.51 18.97 -11.80
N GLU A 45 -8.86 19.88 -10.90
CA GLU A 45 -8.08 20.12 -9.68
C GLU A 45 -8.12 18.90 -8.75
N THR A 46 -9.30 18.31 -8.56
CA THR A 46 -9.45 17.09 -7.74
C THR A 46 -8.74 15.91 -8.37
N ALA A 47 -8.76 15.78 -9.70
CA ALA A 47 -8.02 14.76 -10.42
C ALA A 47 -6.49 14.94 -10.35
N ILE A 48 -5.98 16.18 -10.38
CA ILE A 48 -4.56 16.46 -10.16
C ILE A 48 -4.16 16.05 -8.74
N ALA A 49 -4.95 16.42 -7.73
CA ALA A 49 -4.70 16.02 -6.36
C ALA A 49 -4.69 14.49 -6.21
N PHE A 50 -5.63 13.80 -6.88
CA PHE A 50 -5.68 12.33 -6.92
C PHE A 50 -4.42 11.71 -7.54
N LEU A 51 -3.83 12.34 -8.56
CA LEU A 51 -2.61 11.84 -9.21
C LEU A 51 -1.31 12.26 -8.54
N GLN A 52 -1.35 13.21 -7.61
CA GLN A 52 -0.18 13.81 -6.98
C GLN A 52 -0.23 13.67 -5.45
N GLN A 53 -0.27 12.43 -4.97
CA GLN A 53 -0.06 12.12 -3.57
C GLN A 53 1.44 12.09 -3.26
N GLU A 54 1.84 12.82 -2.22
CA GLU A 54 3.24 12.86 -1.80
C GLU A 54 3.54 11.66 -0.89
N CYS A 55 4.58 10.90 -1.25
CA CYS A 55 5.11 9.85 -0.39
C CYS A 55 5.95 10.46 0.71
N GLU A 56 5.56 10.22 1.95
CA GLU A 56 6.28 10.78 3.09
C GLU A 56 7.73 10.22 3.23
N LEU A 57 8.06 9.06 2.61
CA LEU A 57 9.37 8.41 2.73
C LEU A 57 10.38 8.91 1.69
N CYS A 58 9.92 9.10 0.44
CA CYS A 58 10.80 9.46 -0.67
C CYS A 58 10.51 10.83 -1.27
N THR A 59 9.49 11.55 -0.77
CA THR A 59 9.01 12.85 -1.30
C THR A 59 8.57 12.81 -2.76
N GLY A 60 8.45 11.61 -3.33
CA GLY A 60 7.97 11.40 -4.70
C GLY A 60 6.46 11.59 -4.78
N ARG A 61 5.97 11.92 -5.98
CA ARG A 61 4.54 12.06 -6.27
C ARG A 61 4.01 10.83 -6.97
N PHE A 62 2.92 10.28 -6.46
CA PHE A 62 2.31 9.05 -6.93
C PHE A 62 0.79 9.19 -7.00
N SER A 63 0.16 8.34 -7.81
CA SER A 63 -1.31 8.24 -7.82
C SER A 63 -1.82 7.59 -6.53
N VAL A 64 -3.10 7.84 -6.16
CA VAL A 64 -3.71 7.21 -4.98
C VAL A 64 -3.55 5.68 -4.99
N ASN A 65 -3.68 5.03 -6.14
CA ASN A 65 -3.55 3.56 -6.27
C ASN A 65 -2.13 3.04 -6.01
N GLN A 66 -1.14 3.92 -6.08
CA GLN A 66 0.25 3.60 -5.79
C GLN A 66 0.65 3.95 -4.35
N MET A 67 -0.29 4.43 -3.54
CA MET A 67 -0.08 4.81 -2.16
C MET A 67 -0.68 3.77 -1.22
N ILE A 68 0.04 3.50 -0.14
CA ILE A 68 -0.36 2.59 0.95
C ILE A 68 -0.55 3.41 2.21
N SER A 69 -1.69 3.20 2.86
CA SER A 69 -1.95 3.70 4.21
C SER A 69 -1.49 2.69 5.25
N MET A 70 -0.89 3.19 6.32
CA MET A 70 -0.51 2.38 7.48
C MET A 70 -1.74 1.97 8.31
N LEU A 71 -1.72 0.78 8.90
CA LEU A 71 -2.91 0.18 9.51
C LEU A 71 -3.40 0.87 10.79
N LYS A 72 -2.49 1.46 11.58
CA LYS A 72 -2.81 2.02 12.91
C LYS A 72 -2.43 3.51 13.04
N CYS A 73 -2.09 4.19 11.95
CA CYS A 73 -1.79 5.62 11.96
C CYS A 73 -2.18 6.29 10.63
N ILE A 74 -2.07 7.62 10.55
CA ILE A 74 -2.47 8.40 9.37
C ILE A 74 -1.43 8.41 8.24
N HIS A 75 -0.22 7.90 8.49
CA HIS A 75 0.90 8.00 7.56
C HIS A 75 0.68 7.19 6.29
N ARG A 76 1.20 7.70 5.17
CA ARG A 76 1.08 7.06 3.86
C ARG A 76 2.40 7.08 3.11
N CYS A 77 2.69 6.03 2.36
CA CYS A 77 3.87 5.98 1.48
C CYS A 77 3.58 5.22 0.20
N CYS A 78 4.42 5.37 -0.81
CA CYS A 78 4.25 4.64 -2.07
C CYS A 78 4.49 3.14 -1.91
N ASN A 79 3.92 2.34 -2.82
CA ASN A 79 4.05 0.89 -2.87
C ASN A 79 5.51 0.43 -2.81
N GLU A 80 6.40 1.10 -3.54
CA GLU A 80 7.82 0.72 -3.59
C GLU A 80 8.51 0.94 -2.23
N CYS A 81 8.28 2.07 -1.58
CA CYS A 81 8.84 2.35 -0.27
C CYS A 81 8.30 1.38 0.80
N ALA A 82 7.00 1.09 0.77
CA ALA A 82 6.38 0.12 1.66
C ALA A 82 6.95 -1.29 1.43
N LYS A 83 7.01 -1.73 0.16
CA LYS A 83 7.56 -3.04 -0.23
C LYS A 83 8.99 -3.20 0.26
N ASN A 84 9.86 -2.23 -0.05
CA ASN A 84 11.26 -2.26 0.37
C ASN A 84 11.40 -2.27 1.89
N TYR A 85 10.65 -1.42 2.60
CA TYR A 85 10.68 -1.37 4.05
C TYR A 85 10.27 -2.70 4.67
N PHE A 86 9.10 -3.23 4.33
CA PHE A 86 8.62 -4.48 4.90
C PHE A 86 9.49 -5.67 4.52
N THR A 87 10.06 -5.68 3.30
CA THR A 87 11.01 -6.72 2.89
C THR A 87 12.23 -6.73 3.81
N ILE A 88 12.82 -5.57 4.11
CA ILE A 88 13.96 -5.47 5.02
C ILE A 88 13.56 -5.85 6.46
N GLN A 89 12.40 -5.39 6.95
CA GLN A 89 11.94 -5.76 8.30
C GLN A 89 11.73 -7.28 8.44
N ILE A 90 11.11 -7.89 7.45
CA ILE A 90 10.81 -9.33 7.47
C ILE A 90 12.07 -10.17 7.29
N SER A 91 13.00 -9.76 6.42
CA SER A 91 14.23 -10.51 6.20
C SER A 91 15.23 -10.35 7.34
N ASP A 92 15.52 -9.11 7.74
CA ASP A 92 16.71 -8.80 8.54
C ASP A 92 16.41 -8.41 9.99
N ARG A 93 15.13 -8.25 10.36
CA ARG A 93 14.72 -7.77 11.69
C ARG A 93 13.73 -8.73 12.38
N ASN A 94 13.33 -8.36 13.59
CA ASN A 94 12.27 -9.05 14.31
C ASN A 94 10.92 -8.73 13.66
N ILE A 95 10.03 -9.72 13.58
CA ILE A 95 8.68 -9.52 13.04
C ILE A 95 7.90 -8.44 13.81
N MET A 96 8.20 -8.27 15.10
CA MET A 96 7.63 -7.23 15.97
C MET A 96 8.04 -5.80 15.56
N ASP A 97 9.08 -5.64 14.74
CA ASP A 97 9.51 -4.34 14.22
C ASP A 97 8.82 -4.00 12.88
N ALA A 98 7.95 -4.89 12.35
CA ALA A 98 7.17 -4.67 11.14
C ALA A 98 5.97 -3.73 11.37
N VAL A 99 6.26 -2.54 11.90
CA VAL A 99 5.32 -1.46 12.24
C VAL A 99 5.51 -0.27 11.29
N CYS A 100 4.71 0.80 11.41
CA CYS A 100 4.80 1.98 10.55
C CYS A 100 6.26 2.51 10.41
N PRO A 101 6.77 2.76 9.20
CA PRO A 101 8.13 3.25 9.01
C PRO A 101 8.36 4.66 9.59
N PHE A 102 7.31 5.47 9.74
CA PHE A 102 7.35 6.86 10.23
C PHE A 102 7.30 6.97 11.75
N CYS A 103 6.15 6.66 12.36
CA CYS A 103 5.94 6.85 13.79
C CYS A 103 6.31 5.64 14.64
N LYS A 104 6.65 4.50 14.02
CA LYS A 104 6.91 3.22 14.71
C LYS A 104 5.72 2.69 15.52
N GLU A 105 4.51 3.10 15.18
CA GLU A 105 3.27 2.56 15.77
C GLU A 105 2.67 1.45 14.91
N PRO A 106 1.94 0.49 15.52
CA PRO A 106 1.66 0.36 16.96
C PRO A 106 2.86 -0.17 17.77
N ASP A 107 2.94 0.13 19.07
CA ASP A 107 3.93 -0.51 19.93
C ASP A 107 3.50 -1.94 20.26
N LEU A 108 4.09 -2.90 19.56
CA LEU A 108 3.77 -4.31 19.71
C LEU A 108 4.48 -4.97 20.91
N LYS A 109 5.44 -4.30 21.56
CA LYS A 109 6.21 -4.91 22.66
C LYS A 109 5.42 -4.93 23.96
N ASP A 110 4.58 -3.92 24.16
CA ASP A 110 3.72 -3.77 25.33
C ASP A 110 2.24 -4.14 25.04
N ALA A 111 1.94 -4.56 23.80
CA ALA A 111 0.61 -4.97 23.39
C ALA A 111 0.24 -6.37 23.90
N SER A 112 -1.06 -6.64 24.03
CA SER A 112 -1.54 -7.98 24.36
C SER A 112 -1.33 -8.93 23.19
N GLU A 113 -1.27 -10.23 23.47
CA GLU A 113 -1.09 -11.24 22.42
C GLU A 113 -2.23 -11.21 21.40
N ASP A 114 -3.47 -10.95 21.84
CA ASP A 114 -4.63 -10.82 20.97
C ASP A 114 -4.48 -9.61 20.03
N ASP A 115 -4.04 -8.45 20.54
CA ASP A 115 -3.81 -7.25 19.72
C ASP A 115 -2.71 -7.46 18.67
N ILE A 116 -1.67 -8.21 19.04
CA ILE A 116 -0.55 -8.53 18.15
C ILE A 116 -1.03 -9.46 17.03
N LEU A 117 -1.80 -10.51 17.36
CA LEU A 117 -2.39 -11.42 16.39
C LEU A 117 -3.37 -10.69 15.46
N GLU A 118 -4.22 -9.82 16.01
CA GLU A 118 -5.15 -9.00 15.22
C GLU A 118 -4.37 -8.11 14.25
N TYR A 119 -3.36 -7.39 14.72
CA TYR A 119 -2.51 -6.53 13.89
C TYR A 119 -1.86 -7.31 12.74
N PHE A 120 -1.22 -8.44 13.04
CA PHE A 120 -0.55 -9.24 12.02
C PHE A 120 -1.51 -9.91 11.05
N SER A 121 -2.74 -10.23 11.47
CA SER A 121 -3.76 -10.79 10.57
C SER A 121 -4.19 -9.77 9.49
N ILE A 122 -4.33 -8.51 9.86
CA ILE A 122 -4.66 -7.42 8.92
C ILE A 122 -3.43 -7.11 8.06
N LEU A 123 -2.24 -7.09 8.66
CA LEU A 123 -0.99 -6.87 7.94
C LEU A 123 -0.73 -7.97 6.90
N ASP A 124 -1.01 -9.24 7.20
CA ASP A 124 -0.87 -10.35 6.25
C ASP A 124 -1.66 -10.11 4.95
N ILE A 125 -2.91 -9.65 5.08
CA ILE A 125 -3.78 -9.34 3.93
C ILE A 125 -3.17 -8.21 3.09
N GLN A 126 -2.68 -7.15 3.74
CA GLN A 126 -2.05 -6.02 3.06
C GLN A 126 -0.74 -6.41 2.37
N LEU A 127 0.09 -7.22 3.04
CA LEU A 127 1.39 -7.63 2.52
C LEU A 127 1.31 -8.66 1.40
N LYS A 128 0.26 -9.48 1.37
CA LYS A 128 0.07 -10.51 0.34
C LYS A 128 0.01 -9.95 -1.09
N SER A 129 -0.54 -8.75 -1.27
CA SER A 129 -0.59 -8.09 -2.58
C SER A 129 0.62 -7.18 -2.86
N LEU A 130 1.41 -6.88 -1.82
CA LEU A 130 2.53 -5.94 -1.88
C LEU A 130 3.89 -6.61 -2.05
N LEU A 131 4.13 -7.70 -1.32
CA LEU A 131 5.42 -8.37 -1.22
C LEU A 131 5.54 -9.50 -2.24
N ASP A 132 6.78 -9.84 -2.57
CA ASP A 132 7.05 -11.01 -3.39
C ASP A 132 6.75 -12.29 -2.58
N PRO A 133 6.27 -13.37 -3.23
CA PRO A 133 5.84 -14.59 -2.53
C PRO A 133 6.87 -15.16 -1.54
N PRO A 134 8.19 -15.21 -1.84
CA PRO A 134 9.18 -15.74 -0.88
C PRO A 134 9.30 -14.93 0.41
N ILE A 135 9.11 -13.60 0.32
CA ILE A 135 9.17 -12.71 1.50
C ILE A 135 7.90 -12.86 2.32
N HIS A 136 6.75 -12.97 1.65
CA HIS A 136 5.46 -13.20 2.32
C HIS A 136 5.44 -14.57 3.05
N GLU A 137 5.99 -15.61 2.44
CA GLU A 137 6.17 -16.92 3.09
C GLU A 137 7.09 -16.83 4.32
N LEU A 138 8.18 -16.05 4.24
CA LEU A 138 9.07 -15.81 5.38
C LEU A 138 8.36 -15.07 6.52
N PHE A 139 7.53 -14.08 6.20
CA PHE A 139 6.68 -13.37 7.18
C PHE A 139 5.78 -14.36 7.92
N GLN A 140 5.05 -15.20 7.18
CA GLN A 140 4.17 -16.20 7.78
C GLN A 140 4.93 -17.24 8.63
N ARG A 141 6.13 -17.65 8.19
CA ARG A 141 6.99 -18.54 8.97
C ARG A 141 7.41 -17.90 10.29
N LYS A 142 7.92 -16.66 10.26
CA LYS A 142 8.33 -15.92 11.47
C LYS A 142 7.16 -15.73 12.43
N LEU A 143 5.97 -15.43 11.93
CA LEU A 143 4.77 -15.29 12.76
C LEU A 143 4.40 -16.60 13.44
N ARG A 144 4.41 -17.73 12.70
CA ARG A 144 4.18 -19.06 13.28
C ARG A 144 5.23 -19.41 14.34
N ASP A 145 6.51 -19.25 14.03
CA ASP A 145 7.60 -19.56 14.96
C ASP A 145 7.45 -18.76 16.27
N ARG A 146 7.05 -17.48 16.18
CA ARG A 146 6.73 -16.63 17.34
C ARG A 146 5.57 -17.20 18.17
N THR A 147 4.44 -17.50 17.54
CA THR A 147 3.27 -18.07 18.24
C THR A 147 3.62 -19.39 18.92
N LEU A 148 4.43 -20.24 18.27
CA LEU A 148 4.89 -21.50 18.81
C LEU A 148 5.85 -21.32 20.01
N MET A 149 6.72 -20.31 19.99
CA MET A 149 7.60 -20.00 21.13
C MET A 149 6.85 -19.53 22.38
N GLN A 150 5.64 -18.99 22.21
CA GLN A 150 4.80 -18.55 23.31
C GLN A 150 3.92 -19.66 23.89
N ASP A 151 3.79 -20.79 23.20
CA ASP A 151 3.06 -21.95 23.72
C ASP A 151 3.96 -22.73 24.70
N PRO A 152 3.65 -22.72 26.02
CA PRO A 152 4.47 -23.39 27.04
C PRO A 152 4.51 -24.92 26.89
N ASN A 153 3.60 -25.51 26.09
CA ASN A 153 3.58 -26.94 25.81
C ASN A 153 4.34 -27.30 24.53
N PHE A 154 4.80 -26.32 23.75
CA PHE A 154 5.45 -26.58 22.48
C PHE A 154 6.91 -27.02 22.67
N LYS A 155 7.24 -28.19 22.11
CA LYS A 155 8.60 -28.73 22.08
C LYS A 155 9.06 -28.82 20.63
N TRP A 156 10.15 -28.13 20.31
CA TRP A 156 10.83 -28.33 19.04
C TRP A 156 11.40 -29.75 18.99
N CYS A 157 11.09 -30.53 17.96
CA CYS A 157 11.82 -31.76 17.70
C CYS A 157 13.27 -31.37 17.40
N ALA A 158 14.18 -31.74 18.31
CA ALA A 158 15.62 -31.65 18.04
C ALA A 158 15.96 -32.61 16.89
N GLN A 159 16.67 -32.10 15.90
CA GLN A 159 17.13 -32.84 14.72
C GLN A 159 18.43 -33.60 15.03
#